data_AF-A0A847MKC8-F1
#
_entry.id   AF-A0A847MKC8-F1
#
_cell.length_a   1.000
_cell.length_b   1.000
_cell.length_c   1.000
_cell.angle_alpha   90.00
_cell.angle_beta   90.00
_cell.angle_gamma   90.00
#
_symmetry.space_group_name_H-M   'P 1'
#
loop_
_entity.id
_entity.type
_entity.pdbx_description
1 polymer ?
#
loop_
_entity_poly.entity_id
_entity_poly.type
_entity_poly.pdbx_seq_one_letter_code
_entity_poly.pdbx_strand_id
1 'polypeptide(L)'
;MNLAGYEVGLDKPFFLIAGPCVIESRSMIMDIAAELKSITDELQIPFIFKSSFDKANRSSSASFRGLGMAEGLEILADVRESLDVPVLTDVHDQSQIAEVAQVVDVLQTPAFLCRQTDFIRACAATLKPINIKKGQFLAPLDMLQVVNKAKEAAIEAGGDGSNILVCERGASFGYNNLVSDMRSLALMRQTDCPVVFDATHSVQLPGGQGTSSGGQREFVPVLARAAVAVGISGLFMETHPDPATALSDGPNAVPLNKMKALLQTLKVLDQTVKSQPLLENDFGL
;
A
#
# COMPACT_ATOMS: atom_id res chain seq x y z
N MET A 1 15.42 4.33 -5.19
CA MET A 1 14.30 4.84 -6.02
C MET A 1 13.85 6.12 -5.36
N ASN A 2 13.65 7.20 -6.11
CA ASN A 2 13.00 8.40 -5.58
C ASN A 2 11.47 8.18 -5.56
N LEU A 3 10.91 8.09 -4.36
CA LEU A 3 9.48 7.96 -4.11
C LEU A 3 8.96 9.26 -3.51
N ALA A 4 8.41 10.13 -4.36
CA ALA A 4 7.81 11.41 -3.96
C ALA A 4 8.73 12.29 -3.07
N GLY A 5 10.03 12.35 -3.40
CA GLY A 5 11.03 13.13 -2.66
C GLY A 5 11.84 12.32 -1.65
N TYR A 6 11.53 11.04 -1.45
CA TYR A 6 12.25 10.15 -0.54
C TYR A 6 13.07 9.11 -1.31
N GLU A 7 14.35 8.94 -0.96
CA GLU A 7 15.09 7.78 -1.43
C GLU A 7 14.66 6.53 -0.66
N VAL A 8 14.14 5.55 -1.38
CA VAL A 8 13.66 4.27 -0.83
C VAL A 8 14.41 3.08 -1.44
N GLY A 9 14.54 2.02 -0.64
CA GLY A 9 15.30 0.82 -0.99
C GLY A 9 15.48 -0.09 0.22
N LEU A 10 16.21 -1.20 0.03
CA LEU A 10 16.56 -2.12 1.13
C LEU A 10 17.67 -1.56 2.04
N ASP A 11 18.43 -0.59 1.57
CA ASP A 11 19.50 0.10 2.29
C ASP A 11 19.04 1.39 2.99
N LYS A 12 17.73 1.68 2.95
CA LYS A 12 17.10 2.86 3.57
C LYS A 12 16.14 2.45 4.69
N PRO A 13 15.88 3.33 5.68
CA PRO A 13 14.79 3.12 6.62
C PRO A 13 13.47 2.88 5.88
N PHE A 14 12.61 2.03 6.44
CA PHE A 14 11.31 1.78 5.80
C PHE A 14 10.49 3.08 5.68
N PHE A 15 9.75 3.22 4.57
CA PHE A 15 8.71 4.24 4.43
C PHE A 15 7.33 3.69 4.78
N LEU A 16 6.40 4.57 5.17
CA LEU A 16 5.03 4.23 5.51
C LEU A 16 4.05 4.81 4.48
N ILE A 17 3.21 3.95 3.92
CA ILE A 17 1.96 4.33 3.25
C ILE A 17 0.82 4.10 4.25
N ALA A 18 0.15 5.16 4.71
CA ALA A 18 -0.95 4.98 5.68
C ALA A 18 -2.04 6.04 5.61
N GLY A 19 -3.24 5.66 6.06
CA GLY A 19 -4.42 6.49 6.16
C GLY A 19 -5.69 5.62 6.22
N PRO A 20 -6.90 6.18 6.13
CA PRO A 20 -8.12 5.39 6.20
C PRO A 20 -8.40 4.61 4.91
N CYS A 21 -9.20 3.55 5.02
CA CYS A 21 -9.51 2.66 3.89
C CYS A 21 -10.20 3.39 2.73
N VAL A 22 -11.10 4.32 3.05
CA VAL A 22 -11.91 5.09 2.10
C VAL A 22 -12.10 6.51 2.64
N ILE A 23 -12.29 7.46 1.74
CA ILE A 23 -12.65 8.84 2.10
C ILE A 23 -14.10 8.86 2.58
N GLU A 24 -14.30 9.12 3.87
CA GLU A 24 -15.62 9.21 4.51
C GLU A 24 -16.09 10.66 4.68
N SER A 25 -15.17 11.57 5.02
CA SER A 25 -15.42 13.02 5.11
C SER A 25 -14.10 13.80 5.07
N ARG A 26 -14.15 15.07 4.65
CA ARG A 26 -12.96 15.95 4.62
C ARG A 26 -12.32 16.12 6.00
N SER A 27 -13.11 16.41 7.04
CA SER A 27 -12.60 16.64 8.39
C SER A 27 -11.85 15.41 8.94
N MET A 28 -12.46 14.23 8.82
CA MET A 28 -11.82 12.98 9.25
C MET A 28 -10.49 12.75 8.52
N ILE A 29 -10.45 12.99 7.21
CA ILE A 29 -9.23 12.81 6.41
C ILE A 29 -8.13 13.76 6.87
N MET A 30 -8.45 15.03 7.05
CA MET A 30 -7.47 16.03 7.51
C MET A 30 -6.95 15.71 8.92
N ASP A 31 -7.84 15.31 9.84
CA ASP A 31 -7.46 14.97 11.22
C ASP A 31 -6.54 13.74 11.25
N ILE A 32 -6.88 12.67 10.52
CA ILE A 32 -6.06 11.45 10.45
C ILE A 32 -4.71 11.74 9.79
N ALA A 33 -4.70 12.52 8.69
CA ALA A 33 -3.48 12.88 7.98
C ALA A 33 -2.53 13.69 8.87
N ALA A 34 -3.06 14.67 9.61
CA ALA A 34 -2.28 15.50 10.53
C ALA A 34 -1.71 14.67 11.70
N GLU A 35 -2.49 13.76 12.29
CA GLU A 35 -2.00 12.90 13.37
C GLU A 35 -0.92 11.93 12.88
N LEU A 36 -1.14 11.28 11.72
CA LEU A 36 -0.13 10.40 11.13
C LEU A 36 1.15 11.15 10.79
N LYS A 37 1.05 12.34 10.19
CA LYS A 37 2.20 13.21 9.91
C LYS A 37 2.97 13.55 11.18
N SER A 38 2.26 13.97 12.24
CA SER A 38 2.91 14.29 13.52
C SER A 38 3.67 13.09 14.10
N ILE A 39 3.10 11.88 14.00
CA ILE A 39 3.74 10.65 14.47
C ILE A 39 4.98 10.33 13.61
N THR A 40 4.86 10.40 12.28
CA THR A 40 5.94 10.03 11.38
C THR A 40 7.08 11.05 11.36
N ASP A 41 6.79 12.35 11.53
CA ASP A 41 7.79 13.40 11.72
C ASP A 41 8.62 13.14 13.00
N GLU A 42 7.95 12.89 14.13
CA GLU A 42 8.61 12.58 15.40
C GLU A 42 9.49 11.33 15.29
N LEU A 43 8.98 10.30 14.60
CA LEU A 43 9.70 9.05 14.38
C LEU A 43 10.66 9.10 13.19
N GLN A 44 10.74 10.21 12.44
CA GLN A 44 11.55 10.36 11.23
C GLN A 44 11.34 9.22 10.22
N ILE A 45 10.08 8.86 9.97
CA ILE A 45 9.67 7.84 9.00
C ILE A 45 9.13 8.55 7.76
N PRO A 46 9.69 8.31 6.55
CA PRO A 46 9.11 8.82 5.31
C PRO A 46 7.65 8.39 5.18
N PHE A 47 6.76 9.33 4.87
CA PHE A 47 5.31 9.12 4.96
C PHE A 47 4.58 9.54 3.69
N ILE A 48 3.69 8.67 3.24
CA ILE A 48 2.76 8.91 2.14
C ILE A 48 1.35 8.66 2.68
N PHE A 49 0.49 9.67 2.61
CA PHE A 49 -0.89 9.53 3.03
C PHE A 49 -1.69 8.74 2.00
N LYS A 50 -2.48 7.76 2.45
CA LYS A 50 -3.33 6.94 1.60
C LYS A 50 -4.80 7.06 1.96
N SER A 51 -5.64 7.25 0.95
CA SER A 51 -7.05 6.90 1.04
C SER A 51 -7.63 6.60 -0.34
N SER A 52 -8.73 5.84 -0.39
CA SER A 52 -9.42 5.51 -1.63
C SER A 52 -10.62 6.44 -1.83
N PHE A 53 -10.75 7.04 -3.02
CA PHE A 53 -11.93 7.85 -3.37
C PHE A 53 -13.16 7.00 -3.72
N ASP A 54 -12.94 5.76 -4.18
CA ASP A 54 -13.96 4.77 -4.50
C ASP A 54 -13.56 3.38 -3.99
N LYS A 55 -14.56 2.54 -3.67
CA LYS A 55 -14.39 1.11 -3.45
C LYS A 55 -15.13 0.37 -4.57
N ALA A 56 -14.47 0.23 -5.72
CA ALA A 56 -15.05 -0.39 -6.92
C ALA A 56 -15.31 -1.91 -6.82
N ASN A 57 -14.93 -2.55 -5.72
CA ASN A 57 -14.90 -4.00 -5.55
C ASN A 57 -15.60 -4.49 -4.27
N ARG A 58 -16.59 -3.74 -3.77
CA ARG A 58 -17.41 -4.18 -2.63
C ARG A 58 -18.15 -5.48 -2.97
N SER A 59 -18.27 -6.38 -1.98
CA SER A 59 -19.04 -7.63 -2.14
C SER A 59 -20.54 -7.38 -2.38
N SER A 60 -21.10 -6.30 -1.81
CA SER A 60 -22.48 -5.88 -2.00
C SER A 60 -22.55 -4.48 -2.60
N SER A 61 -23.44 -4.28 -3.58
CA SER A 61 -23.70 -2.99 -4.23
C SER A 61 -24.33 -1.95 -3.31
N ALA A 62 -24.96 -2.38 -2.20
CA ALA A 62 -25.53 -1.49 -1.19
C ALA A 62 -24.48 -0.92 -0.22
N SER A 63 -23.24 -1.38 -0.30
CA SER A 63 -22.18 -0.92 0.57
C SER A 63 -21.69 0.48 0.21
N PHE A 64 -21.31 1.28 1.22
CA PHE A 64 -20.67 2.58 0.99
C PHE A 64 -19.43 2.45 0.11
N ARG A 65 -19.26 3.38 -0.84
CA ARG A 65 -18.15 3.34 -1.80
C ARG A 65 -17.15 4.48 -1.65
N GLY A 66 -17.45 5.50 -0.85
CA GLY A 66 -16.68 6.74 -0.83
C GLY A 66 -17.48 7.89 -1.45
N LEU A 67 -16.89 9.07 -1.43
CA LEU A 67 -17.48 10.30 -1.96
C LEU A 67 -17.36 10.42 -3.49
N GLY A 68 -16.67 9.46 -4.13
CA GLY A 68 -16.43 9.45 -5.57
C GLY A 68 -15.18 10.24 -5.95
N MET A 69 -14.84 10.19 -7.25
CA MET A 69 -13.54 10.66 -7.74
C MET A 69 -13.35 12.17 -7.57
N ALA A 70 -14.29 13.00 -8.02
CA ALA A 70 -14.13 14.46 -7.99
C ALA A 70 -13.91 15.00 -6.56
N GLU A 71 -14.80 14.68 -5.63
CA GLU A 71 -14.69 15.12 -4.23
C GLU A 71 -13.52 14.44 -3.51
N GLY A 72 -13.27 13.15 -3.78
CA GLY A 72 -12.15 12.42 -3.17
C GLY A 72 -10.79 12.98 -3.59
N LEU A 73 -10.62 13.34 -4.87
CA LEU A 73 -9.39 13.96 -5.36
C LEU A 73 -9.20 15.38 -4.81
N GLU A 74 -10.27 16.16 -4.68
CA GLU A 74 -10.21 17.48 -4.03
C GLU A 74 -9.70 17.36 -2.58
N ILE A 75 -10.25 16.41 -1.81
CA ILE A 75 -9.83 16.18 -0.42
C ILE A 75 -8.37 15.70 -0.35
N LEU A 76 -7.91 14.85 -1.27
CA LEU A 76 -6.52 14.41 -1.32
C LEU A 76 -5.57 15.57 -1.70
N ALA A 77 -6.00 16.47 -2.58
CA ALA A 77 -5.27 17.68 -2.90
C ALA A 77 -5.11 18.57 -1.66
N ASP A 78 -6.16 18.76 -0.86
CA ASP A 78 -6.07 19.53 0.38
C ASP A 78 -5.07 18.95 1.37
N VAL A 79 -5.04 17.63 1.54
CA VAL A 79 -4.05 16.95 2.40
C VAL A 79 -2.65 17.26 1.91
N ARG A 80 -2.43 17.10 0.61
CA ARG A 80 -1.12 17.33 -0.03
C ARG A 80 -0.65 18.77 0.16
N GLU A 81 -1.52 19.74 -0.10
CA GLU A 81 -1.18 21.17 -0.06
C GLU A 81 -1.08 21.72 1.37
N SER A 82 -2.02 21.35 2.23
CA SER A 82 -2.12 21.92 3.58
C SER A 82 -1.12 21.31 4.56
N LEU A 83 -0.76 20.03 4.36
CA LEU A 83 0.11 19.29 5.27
C LEU A 83 1.49 19.00 4.67
N ASP A 84 1.73 19.31 3.40
CA ASP A 84 2.98 18.99 2.68
C ASP A 84 3.35 17.50 2.80
N VAL A 85 2.35 16.64 2.56
CA VAL A 85 2.49 15.18 2.62
C VAL A 85 2.13 14.59 1.25
N PRO A 86 3.00 13.76 0.64
CA PRO A 86 2.65 13.13 -0.62
C PRO A 86 1.48 12.17 -0.44
N VAL A 87 0.62 12.09 -1.46
CA VAL A 87 -0.63 11.32 -1.39
C VAL A 87 -0.67 10.18 -2.39
N LEU A 88 -1.38 9.12 -2.01
CA LEU A 88 -1.61 7.90 -2.80
C LEU A 88 -3.09 7.52 -2.80
N THR A 89 -3.62 7.21 -3.97
CA THR A 89 -4.92 6.52 -4.13
C THR A 89 -4.80 5.39 -5.14
N ASP A 90 -5.68 4.40 -5.03
CA ASP A 90 -5.89 3.40 -6.06
C ASP A 90 -6.77 3.91 -7.20
N VAL A 91 -6.55 3.34 -8.38
CA VAL A 91 -7.30 3.61 -9.61
C VAL A 91 -8.00 2.33 -10.07
N HIS A 92 -9.20 2.42 -10.63
CA HIS A 92 -10.04 1.26 -10.95
C HIS A 92 -10.34 1.10 -12.44
N ASP A 93 -10.18 2.16 -13.21
CA ASP A 93 -10.41 2.17 -14.66
C ASP A 93 -9.36 3.02 -15.37
N GLN A 94 -9.04 2.69 -16.63
CA GLN A 94 -8.05 3.43 -17.41
C GLN A 94 -8.42 4.91 -17.61
N SER A 95 -9.72 5.21 -17.75
CA SER A 95 -10.21 6.57 -17.94
C SER A 95 -9.94 7.50 -16.75
N GLN A 96 -9.73 6.94 -15.55
CA GLN A 96 -9.47 7.70 -14.34
C GLN A 96 -8.00 8.13 -14.20
N ILE A 97 -7.07 7.41 -14.85
CA ILE A 97 -5.63 7.51 -14.59
C ILE A 97 -5.11 8.93 -14.81
N ALA A 98 -5.49 9.58 -15.90
CA ALA A 98 -4.99 10.90 -16.25
C ALA A 98 -5.38 11.97 -15.23
N GLU A 99 -6.63 11.95 -14.73
CA GLU A 99 -7.13 12.89 -13.74
C GLU A 99 -6.50 12.62 -12.36
N VAL A 100 -6.46 11.35 -11.94
CA VAL A 100 -5.85 10.97 -10.66
C VAL A 100 -4.37 11.34 -10.62
N ALA A 101 -3.62 11.08 -11.70
CA ALA A 101 -2.17 11.34 -11.77
C ALA A 101 -1.79 12.84 -11.68
N GLN A 102 -2.74 13.75 -11.96
CA GLN A 102 -2.53 15.19 -11.77
C GLN A 102 -2.53 15.58 -10.29
N VAL A 103 -3.27 14.85 -9.46
CA VAL A 103 -3.47 15.17 -8.04
C VAL A 103 -2.48 14.41 -7.16
N VAL A 104 -2.30 13.12 -7.42
CA VAL A 104 -1.53 12.24 -6.51
C VAL A 104 -0.06 12.13 -6.88
N ASP A 105 0.75 11.80 -5.88
CA ASP A 105 2.19 11.58 -6.03
C ASP A 105 2.51 10.12 -6.33
N VAL A 106 1.62 9.19 -5.91
CA VAL A 106 1.76 7.75 -6.16
C VAL A 106 0.41 7.16 -6.57
N LEU A 107 0.40 6.36 -7.63
CA LEU A 107 -0.77 5.60 -8.06
C LEU A 107 -0.73 4.19 -7.44
N GLN A 108 -1.88 3.59 -7.14
CA GLN A 108 -1.95 2.19 -6.74
C GLN A 108 -2.81 1.37 -7.68
N THR A 109 -2.28 0.22 -8.12
CA THR A 109 -3.06 -0.75 -8.90
C THR A 109 -3.72 -1.75 -7.94
N PRO A 110 -5.05 -1.93 -7.96
CA PRO A 110 -5.74 -2.90 -7.11
C PRO A 110 -5.29 -4.35 -7.37
N ALA A 111 -5.33 -5.18 -6.33
CA ALA A 111 -4.90 -6.58 -6.39
C ALA A 111 -5.64 -7.40 -7.47
N PHE A 112 -6.94 -7.14 -7.70
CA PHE A 112 -7.72 -7.84 -8.73
C PHE A 112 -7.40 -7.39 -10.16
N LEU A 113 -6.78 -6.22 -10.33
CA LEU A 113 -6.43 -5.66 -11.63
C LEU A 113 -4.95 -5.85 -11.99
N CYS A 114 -4.15 -6.48 -11.11
CA CYS A 114 -2.70 -6.59 -11.24
C CYS A 114 -2.19 -7.33 -12.49
N ARG A 115 -3.07 -8.02 -13.24
CA ARG A 115 -2.73 -8.74 -14.47
C ARG A 115 -3.18 -8.03 -15.75
N GLN A 116 -4.04 -7.02 -15.64
CA GLN A 116 -4.69 -6.37 -16.78
C GLN A 116 -3.65 -5.53 -17.54
N THR A 117 -3.18 -6.03 -18.69
CA THR A 117 -2.01 -5.49 -19.40
C THR A 117 -2.19 -4.01 -19.73
N ASP A 118 -3.30 -3.64 -20.37
CA ASP A 118 -3.55 -2.26 -20.80
C ASP A 118 -3.62 -1.32 -19.59
N PHE A 119 -4.26 -1.76 -18.50
CA PHE A 119 -4.34 -1.02 -17.25
C PHE A 119 -2.97 -0.79 -16.60
N ILE A 120 -2.15 -1.83 -16.47
CA ILE A 120 -0.79 -1.72 -15.89
C ILE A 120 0.09 -0.80 -16.73
N ARG A 121 0.05 -0.96 -18.07
CA ARG A 121 0.80 -0.12 -19.00
C ARG A 121 0.35 1.34 -18.93
N ALA A 122 -0.95 1.59 -18.88
CA ALA A 122 -1.50 2.95 -18.77
C ALA A 122 -1.09 3.64 -17.45
N CYS A 123 -1.11 2.92 -16.32
CA CYS A 123 -0.60 3.47 -15.06
C CYS A 123 0.89 3.79 -15.19
N ALA A 124 1.71 2.87 -15.69
CA ALA A 124 3.17 3.01 -15.84
C ALA A 124 3.59 4.17 -16.74
N ALA A 125 2.83 4.41 -17.81
CA ALA A 125 3.08 5.49 -18.76
C ALA A 125 2.90 6.90 -18.15
N THR A 126 2.29 7.03 -16.96
CA THR A 126 2.20 8.32 -16.26
C THR A 126 3.54 8.81 -15.70
N LEU A 127 4.54 7.93 -15.62
CA LEU A 127 5.85 8.16 -14.99
C LEU A 127 5.81 8.53 -13.50
N LYS A 128 4.63 8.57 -12.88
CA LYS A 128 4.48 8.64 -11.43
C LYS A 128 4.93 7.32 -10.81
N PRO A 129 5.41 7.31 -9.55
CA PRO A 129 5.54 6.09 -8.78
C PRO A 129 4.23 5.27 -8.74
N ILE A 130 4.35 3.94 -8.82
CA ILE A 130 3.19 3.04 -8.81
C ILE A 130 3.37 1.93 -7.79
N ASN A 131 2.40 1.80 -6.90
CA ASN A 131 2.30 0.68 -5.97
C ASN A 131 1.45 -0.45 -6.56
N ILE A 132 2.09 -1.54 -6.99
CA ILE A 132 1.38 -2.67 -7.58
C ILE A 132 1.04 -3.71 -6.52
N LYS A 133 -0.23 -3.78 -6.10
CA LYS A 133 -0.72 -4.82 -5.18
C LYS A 133 -0.70 -6.19 -5.87
N LYS A 134 0.00 -7.16 -5.28
CA LYS A 134 -0.04 -8.56 -5.73
C LYS A 134 -1.44 -9.14 -5.53
N GLY A 135 -1.98 -9.79 -6.57
CA GLY A 135 -3.21 -10.56 -6.46
C GLY A 135 -3.09 -11.69 -5.45
N GLN A 136 -4.15 -11.94 -4.67
CA GLN A 136 -4.19 -13.06 -3.70
C GLN A 136 -4.08 -14.43 -4.39
N PHE A 137 -4.33 -14.47 -5.70
CA PHE A 137 -4.24 -15.63 -6.58
C PHE A 137 -2.89 -15.77 -7.29
N LEU A 138 -1.96 -14.84 -7.10
CA LEU A 138 -0.64 -14.87 -7.75
C LEU A 138 0.45 -15.40 -6.84
N ALA A 139 1.33 -16.22 -7.42
CA ALA A 139 2.62 -16.53 -6.81
C ALA A 139 3.52 -15.28 -6.83
N PRO A 140 4.47 -15.13 -5.88
CA PRO A 140 5.38 -13.98 -5.85
C PRO A 140 6.15 -13.79 -7.16
N LEU A 141 6.67 -14.87 -7.76
CA LEU A 141 7.48 -14.79 -8.98
C LEU A 141 6.68 -14.38 -10.22
N ASP A 142 5.36 -14.53 -10.21
CA ASP A 142 4.52 -14.03 -11.32
C ASP A 142 4.52 -12.50 -11.39
N MET A 143 4.90 -11.81 -10.30
CA MET A 143 5.05 -10.35 -10.28
C MET A 143 6.18 -9.88 -11.20
N LEU A 144 7.17 -10.74 -11.55
CA LEU A 144 8.20 -10.40 -12.53
C LEU A 144 7.59 -9.96 -13.86
N GLN A 145 6.60 -10.71 -14.37
CA GLN A 145 5.95 -10.39 -15.63
C GLN A 145 5.01 -9.19 -15.53
N VAL A 146 4.47 -8.91 -14.34
CA VAL A 146 3.68 -7.69 -14.08
C VAL A 146 4.59 -6.46 -14.06
N VAL A 147 5.78 -6.58 -13.47
CA VAL A 147 6.77 -5.51 -13.42
C VAL A 147 7.39 -5.27 -14.79
N ASN A 148 7.73 -6.32 -15.56
CA ASN A 148 8.32 -6.17 -16.88
C ASN A 148 7.44 -5.34 -17.81
N LYS A 149 6.15 -5.66 -17.93
CA LYS A 149 5.22 -4.87 -18.75
C LYS A 149 5.06 -3.42 -18.27
N ALA A 150 5.18 -3.18 -16.97
CA ALA A 150 5.13 -1.83 -16.40
C ALA A 150 6.40 -1.05 -16.74
N LYS A 151 7.58 -1.66 -16.54
CA LYS A 151 8.88 -1.08 -16.90
C LYS A 151 8.96 -0.77 -18.38
N GLU A 152 8.54 -1.69 -19.26
CA GLU A 152 8.46 -1.46 -20.71
C GLU A 152 7.62 -0.21 -21.03
N ALA A 153 6.40 -0.12 -20.50
CA ALA A 153 5.53 1.03 -20.74
C ALA A 153 6.08 2.35 -20.18
N ALA A 154 6.73 2.32 -19.02
CA ALA A 154 7.39 3.50 -18.45
C ALA A 154 8.56 3.97 -19.33
N ILE A 155 9.37 3.04 -19.85
CA ILE A 155 10.48 3.35 -20.78
C ILE A 155 9.94 3.90 -22.11
N GLU A 156 8.90 3.29 -22.67
CA GLU A 156 8.23 3.77 -23.89
C GLU A 156 7.67 5.19 -23.73
N ALA A 157 7.22 5.56 -22.52
CA ALA A 157 6.74 6.89 -22.16
C ALA A 157 7.87 7.90 -21.86
N GLY A 158 9.14 7.50 -21.95
CA GLY A 158 10.31 8.36 -21.74
C GLY A 158 10.90 8.35 -20.33
N GLY A 159 10.45 7.44 -19.46
CA GLY A 159 11.06 7.18 -18.16
C GLY A 159 12.21 6.18 -18.20
N ASP A 160 12.69 5.78 -17.03
CA ASP A 160 13.79 4.80 -16.87
C ASP A 160 13.32 3.44 -16.29
N GLY A 161 12.00 3.28 -16.07
CA GLY A 161 11.41 2.07 -15.48
C GLY A 161 11.70 1.89 -13.98
N SER A 162 12.21 2.90 -13.28
CA SER A 162 12.52 2.82 -11.85
C SER A 162 11.35 3.24 -10.94
N ASN A 163 10.19 3.57 -11.51
CA ASN A 163 9.02 4.12 -10.83
C ASN A 163 8.05 3.07 -10.26
N ILE A 164 8.47 1.81 -10.07
CA ILE A 164 7.57 0.70 -9.72
C ILE A 164 7.88 0.16 -8.32
N LEU A 165 6.84 0.01 -7.49
CA LEU A 165 6.85 -0.72 -6.23
C LEU A 165 6.00 -1.99 -6.37
N VAL A 166 6.35 -3.05 -5.65
CA VAL A 166 5.54 -4.28 -5.56
C VAL A 166 5.05 -4.47 -4.13
N CYS A 167 3.76 -4.78 -3.96
CA CYS A 167 3.13 -4.79 -2.65
C CYS A 167 2.44 -6.12 -2.33
N GLU A 168 2.97 -6.83 -1.34
CA GLU A 168 2.38 -8.04 -0.78
C GLU A 168 1.14 -7.71 0.05
N ARG A 169 0.11 -8.55 -0.02
CA ARG A 169 -1.14 -8.40 0.75
C ARG A 169 -1.80 -9.74 1.14
N GLY A 170 -1.02 -10.82 1.14
CA GLY A 170 -1.45 -12.19 1.41
C GLY A 170 -1.84 -12.97 0.14
N ALA A 171 -1.87 -14.30 0.27
CA ALA A 171 -2.33 -15.24 -0.75
C ALA A 171 -3.53 -16.04 -0.23
N SER A 172 -4.45 -16.43 -1.13
CA SER A 172 -5.62 -17.22 -0.77
C SER A 172 -5.22 -18.57 -0.15
N PHE A 173 -5.78 -18.88 1.03
CA PHE A 173 -5.51 -20.13 1.75
C PHE A 173 -6.82 -20.82 2.12
N GLY A 174 -7.30 -21.69 1.21
CA GLY A 174 -8.65 -22.23 1.29
C GLY A 174 -9.69 -21.15 1.01
N TYR A 175 -10.88 -21.28 1.59
CA TYR A 175 -11.97 -20.32 1.42
C TYR A 175 -11.96 -19.26 2.51
N ASN A 176 -12.24 -18.01 2.11
CA ASN A 176 -12.44 -16.86 2.99
C ASN A 176 -11.27 -16.54 3.94
N ASN A 177 -10.06 -16.96 3.58
CA ASN A 177 -8.87 -16.76 4.40
C ASN A 177 -7.63 -16.46 3.55
N LEU A 178 -6.69 -15.74 4.15
CA LEU A 178 -5.41 -15.40 3.56
C LEU A 178 -4.26 -15.89 4.44
N VAL A 179 -3.15 -16.25 3.81
CA VAL A 179 -1.87 -16.51 4.48
C VAL A 179 -0.80 -15.62 3.90
N SER A 180 0.06 -15.08 4.76
CA SER A 180 1.23 -14.30 4.35
C SER A 180 2.48 -15.18 4.38
N ASP A 181 2.92 -15.65 3.22
CA ASP A 181 4.20 -16.35 3.10
C ASP A 181 5.35 -15.34 3.14
N MET A 182 6.11 -15.31 4.23
CA MET A 182 7.22 -14.37 4.40
C MET A 182 8.33 -14.55 3.35
N ARG A 183 8.45 -15.75 2.74
CA ARG A 183 9.37 -15.98 1.61
C ARG A 183 8.96 -15.19 0.37
N SER A 184 7.67 -14.87 0.24
CA SER A 184 7.13 -14.06 -0.86
C SER A 184 7.82 -12.70 -0.94
N LEU A 185 8.10 -12.08 0.21
CA LEU A 185 8.79 -10.79 0.30
C LEU A 185 10.22 -10.89 -0.26
N ALA A 186 10.95 -11.95 0.09
CA ALA A 186 12.30 -12.19 -0.43
C ALA A 186 12.28 -12.49 -1.94
N LEU A 187 11.35 -13.33 -2.40
CA LEU A 187 11.19 -13.69 -3.81
C LEU A 187 10.83 -12.48 -4.68
N MET A 188 9.95 -11.59 -4.21
CA MET A 188 9.57 -10.39 -4.96
C MET A 188 10.71 -9.38 -5.11
N ARG A 189 11.79 -9.45 -4.33
CA ARG A 189 12.99 -8.61 -4.56
C ARG A 189 13.64 -8.86 -5.91
N GLN A 190 13.46 -10.06 -6.49
CA GLN A 190 13.96 -10.38 -7.84
C GLN A 190 13.34 -9.52 -8.94
N THR A 191 12.30 -8.74 -8.64
CA THR A 191 11.73 -7.73 -9.56
C THR A 191 12.60 -6.48 -9.68
N ASP A 192 13.64 -6.34 -8.87
CA ASP A 192 14.46 -5.14 -8.71
C ASP A 192 13.61 -3.89 -8.40
N CYS A 193 12.51 -4.08 -7.68
CA CYS A 193 11.60 -3.04 -7.22
C CYS A 193 11.58 -3.00 -5.69
N PRO A 194 11.37 -1.83 -5.06
CA PRO A 194 11.13 -1.77 -3.62
C PRO A 194 9.90 -2.62 -3.25
N VAL A 195 10.07 -3.47 -2.23
CA VAL A 195 9.02 -4.39 -1.76
C VAL A 195 8.28 -3.75 -0.59
N VAL A 196 6.96 -3.65 -0.72
CA VAL A 196 6.04 -3.12 0.30
C VAL A 196 5.22 -4.27 0.89
N PHE A 197 4.98 -4.25 2.20
CA PHE A 197 4.05 -5.17 2.85
C PHE A 197 2.80 -4.45 3.33
N ASP A 198 1.64 -4.81 2.79
CA ASP A 198 0.33 -4.39 3.26
C ASP A 198 -0.11 -5.26 4.43
N ALA A 199 0.16 -4.77 5.64
CA ALA A 199 -0.13 -5.51 6.86
C ALA A 199 -1.64 -5.59 7.13
N THR A 200 -2.40 -4.57 6.72
CA THR A 200 -3.85 -4.49 6.96
C THR A 200 -4.66 -5.44 6.09
N HIS A 201 -4.41 -5.49 4.80
CA HIS A 201 -5.15 -6.38 3.92
C HIS A 201 -4.67 -7.84 4.00
N SER A 202 -3.50 -8.09 4.59
CA SER A 202 -2.97 -9.42 4.86
C SER A 202 -3.70 -10.16 5.99
N VAL A 203 -4.46 -9.46 6.83
CA VAL A 203 -5.29 -10.05 7.90
C VAL A 203 -6.77 -10.13 7.55
N GLN A 204 -7.10 -9.85 6.29
CA GLN A 204 -8.48 -9.88 5.80
C GLN A 204 -8.99 -11.33 5.75
N LEU A 205 -10.28 -11.49 6.05
CA LEU A 205 -11.05 -12.72 5.83
C LEU A 205 -12.06 -12.45 4.70
N PRO A 206 -11.67 -12.62 3.42
CA PRO A 206 -12.45 -12.12 2.30
C PRO A 206 -13.81 -12.80 2.21
N GLY A 207 -14.90 -12.03 2.19
CA GLY A 207 -16.26 -12.57 2.17
C GLY A 207 -16.68 -13.34 3.44
N GLY A 208 -15.87 -13.32 4.51
CA GLY A 208 -16.11 -14.08 5.74
C GLY A 208 -17.36 -13.65 6.53
N GLN A 209 -18.00 -12.54 6.18
CA GLN A 209 -19.23 -12.04 6.81
C GLN A 209 -20.45 -12.08 5.88
N GLY A 210 -20.36 -12.78 4.74
CA GLY A 210 -21.44 -12.87 3.75
C GLY A 210 -21.53 -11.65 2.84
N THR A 211 -21.91 -10.48 3.37
CA THR A 211 -22.08 -9.23 2.59
C THR A 211 -20.87 -8.30 2.63
N SER A 212 -19.89 -8.58 3.49
CA SER A 212 -18.66 -7.82 3.68
C SER A 212 -17.45 -8.74 3.95
N SER A 213 -16.26 -8.18 3.88
CA SER A 213 -15.06 -8.85 4.37
C SER A 213 -14.97 -8.76 5.89
N GLY A 214 -14.53 -9.85 6.52
CA GLY A 214 -14.06 -9.82 7.90
C GLY A 214 -12.59 -9.41 7.97
N GLY A 215 -12.03 -9.51 9.16
CA GLY A 215 -10.63 -9.14 9.40
C GLY A 215 -10.20 -9.45 10.82
N GLN A 216 -8.88 -9.50 11.02
CA GLN A 216 -8.26 -9.79 12.31
C GLN A 216 -7.18 -8.76 12.63
N ARG A 217 -7.58 -7.50 12.87
CA ARG A 217 -6.68 -6.37 13.15
C ARG A 217 -5.64 -6.64 14.24
N GLU A 218 -5.94 -7.51 15.20
CA GLU A 218 -5.03 -7.93 16.27
C GLU A 218 -3.74 -8.58 15.74
N PHE A 219 -3.77 -9.12 14.51
CA PHE A 219 -2.61 -9.71 13.85
C PHE A 219 -1.82 -8.74 12.97
N VAL A 220 -2.30 -7.50 12.76
CA VAL A 220 -1.56 -6.48 12.00
C VAL A 220 -0.18 -6.21 12.61
N PRO A 221 -0.05 -5.96 13.94
CA PRO A 221 1.26 -5.81 14.56
C PRO A 221 2.14 -7.06 14.45
N VAL A 222 1.55 -8.25 14.45
CA VAL A 222 2.28 -9.52 14.37
C VAL A 222 2.91 -9.69 12.99
N LEU A 223 2.10 -9.55 11.94
CA LEU A 223 2.57 -9.69 10.56
C LEU A 223 3.50 -8.54 10.15
N ALA A 224 3.25 -7.32 10.61
CA ALA A 224 4.15 -6.19 10.35
C ALA A 224 5.54 -6.41 10.94
N ARG A 225 5.65 -6.94 12.17
CA ARG A 225 6.96 -7.29 12.76
C ARG A 225 7.67 -8.37 11.94
N ALA A 226 6.95 -9.40 11.51
CA ALA A 226 7.51 -10.46 10.68
C ALA A 226 8.05 -9.90 9.34
N ALA A 227 7.25 -9.08 8.66
CA ALA A 227 7.64 -8.49 7.37
C ALA A 227 8.84 -7.54 7.48
N VAL A 228 8.88 -6.69 8.52
CA VAL A 228 10.04 -5.83 8.80
C VAL A 228 11.28 -6.68 9.10
N ALA A 229 11.13 -7.75 9.87
CA ALA A 229 12.24 -8.67 10.18
C ALA A 229 12.79 -9.40 8.95
N VAL A 230 11.98 -9.59 7.90
CA VAL A 230 12.45 -10.13 6.61
C VAL A 230 13.31 -9.12 5.87
N GLY A 231 13.09 -7.81 6.05
CA GLY A 231 13.78 -6.73 5.33
C GLY A 231 12.98 -6.25 4.11
N ILE A 232 12.02 -5.36 4.34
CA ILE A 232 11.19 -4.74 3.28
C ILE A 232 11.57 -3.27 3.09
N SER A 233 11.18 -2.67 1.97
CA SER A 233 11.41 -1.25 1.71
C SER A 233 10.35 -0.35 2.33
N GLY A 234 9.11 -0.83 2.46
CA GLY A 234 8.03 -0.04 3.03
C GLY A 234 6.88 -0.86 3.61
N LEU A 235 6.07 -0.20 4.42
CA LEU A 235 4.84 -0.75 4.99
C LEU A 235 3.63 -0.01 4.43
N PHE A 236 2.56 -0.75 4.22
CA PHE A 236 1.24 -0.21 3.96
C PHE A 236 0.32 -0.60 5.13
N MET A 237 -0.38 0.39 5.70
CA MET A 237 -1.34 0.17 6.78
C MET A 237 -2.54 1.11 6.69
N GLU A 238 -3.73 0.57 6.82
CA GLU A 238 -4.94 1.36 7.04
C GLU A 238 -5.21 1.61 8.53
N THR A 239 -5.70 2.80 8.84
CA THR A 239 -6.01 3.21 10.22
C THR A 239 -7.35 3.93 10.31
N HIS A 240 -7.95 3.93 11.50
CA HIS A 240 -9.18 4.68 11.78
C HIS A 240 -9.22 5.09 13.26
N PRO A 241 -9.78 6.27 13.61
CA PRO A 241 -9.94 6.69 15.00
C PRO A 241 -10.78 5.70 15.82
N ASP A 242 -11.86 5.19 15.22
CA ASP A 242 -12.69 4.12 15.76
C ASP A 242 -12.96 3.04 14.69
N PRO A 243 -12.12 2.02 14.53
CA PRO A 243 -12.31 1.07 13.43
C PRO A 243 -13.55 0.18 13.59
N ALA A 244 -14.34 0.30 14.67
CA ALA A 244 -15.65 -0.34 14.75
C ALA A 244 -16.72 0.39 13.91
N THR A 245 -16.55 1.68 13.64
CA THR A 245 -17.50 2.50 12.88
C THR A 245 -17.05 2.80 11.45
N ALA A 246 -15.86 2.36 11.05
CA ALA A 246 -15.32 2.58 9.71
C ALA A 246 -16.24 1.98 8.62
N LEU A 247 -16.47 2.71 7.53
CA LEU A 247 -17.39 2.34 6.46
C LEU A 247 -16.80 1.31 5.47
N SER A 248 -15.51 1.02 5.59
CA SER A 248 -14.80 0.01 4.81
C SER A 248 -13.62 -0.58 5.60
N ASP A 249 -13.47 -1.91 5.54
CA ASP A 249 -12.37 -2.69 6.13
C ASP A 249 -12.00 -2.36 7.59
N GLY A 250 -12.93 -1.82 8.37
CA GLY A 250 -12.77 -1.58 9.81
C GLY A 250 -12.21 -2.77 10.60
N PRO A 251 -12.66 -4.02 10.37
CA PRO A 251 -12.08 -5.22 11.01
C PRO A 251 -10.57 -5.41 10.81
N ASN A 252 -9.97 -4.79 9.78
CA ASN A 252 -8.55 -4.87 9.44
C ASN A 252 -7.73 -3.67 9.92
N ALA A 253 -8.38 -2.51 10.12
CA ALA A 253 -7.69 -1.25 10.36
C ALA A 253 -7.07 -1.16 11.77
N VAL A 254 -5.86 -0.59 11.83
CA VAL A 254 -5.16 -0.31 13.09
C VAL A 254 -5.85 0.87 13.78
N PRO A 255 -6.22 0.80 15.07
CA PRO A 255 -6.71 1.98 15.80
C PRO A 255 -5.66 3.11 15.77
N LEU A 256 -6.07 4.32 15.39
CA LEU A 256 -5.15 5.45 15.17
C LEU A 256 -4.27 5.73 16.39
N ASN A 257 -4.86 5.70 17.59
CA ASN A 257 -4.15 5.88 18.85
C ASN A 257 -3.11 4.79 19.19
N LYS A 258 -3.01 3.71 18.40
CA LYS A 258 -1.99 2.66 18.52
C LYS A 258 -0.89 2.77 17.47
N MET A 259 -1.04 3.61 16.45
CA MET A 259 -0.07 3.74 15.34
C MET A 259 1.33 4.11 15.84
N LYS A 260 1.46 5.09 16.74
CA LYS A 260 2.75 5.52 17.29
C LYS A 260 3.52 4.38 17.96
N ALA A 261 2.88 3.66 18.88
CA ALA A 261 3.51 2.56 19.61
C ALA A 261 3.92 1.40 18.68
N LEU A 262 3.09 1.11 17.67
CA LEU A 262 3.41 0.12 16.65
C LEU A 262 4.65 0.55 15.84
N LEU A 263 4.65 1.76 15.29
CA LEU A 263 5.74 2.27 14.46
C LEU A 263 7.07 2.38 15.21
N GLN A 264 7.05 2.73 16.51
CA GLN A 264 8.24 2.71 17.35
C GLN A 264 8.90 1.33 17.39
N THR A 265 8.10 0.27 17.56
CA THR A 265 8.60 -1.11 17.58
C THR A 265 9.16 -1.50 16.21
N LEU A 266 8.46 -1.15 15.14
CA LEU A 266 8.87 -1.48 13.77
C LEU A 266 10.14 -0.76 13.35
N LYS A 267 10.34 0.51 13.77
CA LYS A 267 11.57 1.28 13.52
C LYS A 267 12.80 0.60 14.11
N VAL A 268 12.71 0.10 15.35
CA VAL A 268 13.83 -0.61 16.00
C VAL A 268 14.17 -1.90 15.26
N LEU A 269 13.16 -2.68 14.86
CA LEU A 269 13.36 -3.91 14.10
C LEU A 269 14.00 -3.63 12.73
N ASP A 270 13.52 -2.61 12.03
CA ASP A 270 14.02 -2.22 10.71
C ASP A 270 15.49 -1.83 10.76
N GLN A 271 15.87 -0.98 11.71
CA GLN A 271 17.26 -0.58 11.95
C GLN A 271 18.15 -1.78 12.25
N THR A 272 17.65 -2.74 13.03
CA THR A 272 18.41 -3.94 13.39
C THR A 272 18.68 -4.80 12.16
N VAL A 273 17.64 -5.11 11.39
CA VAL A 273 17.75 -6.01 10.23
C VAL A 273 18.57 -5.37 9.11
N LYS A 274 18.41 -4.06 8.87
CA LYS A 274 19.17 -3.33 7.84
C LYS A 274 20.58 -2.92 8.25
N SER A 275 21.01 -3.23 9.48
CA SER A 275 22.39 -2.95 9.92
C SER A 275 23.44 -3.89 9.31
N GLN A 276 22.99 -4.97 8.67
CA GLN A 276 23.84 -5.99 8.03
C GLN A 276 23.28 -6.37 6.65
N PRO A 277 24.12 -6.87 5.75
CA PRO A 277 23.64 -7.53 4.54
C PRO A 277 22.72 -8.71 4.87
N LEU A 278 21.74 -8.95 4.00
CA LEU A 278 20.84 -10.09 4.10
C LEU A 278 21.57 -11.38 3.72
N LEU A 279 21.77 -12.27 4.69
CA LEU A 279 22.58 -13.49 4.56
C LEU A 279 22.05 -14.43 3.46
N GLU A 280 20.74 -14.45 3.22
CA GLU A 280 20.14 -15.30 2.18
C GLU A 280 20.63 -14.97 0.76
N ASN A 281 21.21 -13.79 0.54
CA ASN A 281 21.80 -13.41 -0.75
C ASN A 281 23.14 -14.10 -1.03
N ASP A 282 23.79 -14.65 0.00
CA ASP A 282 25.13 -15.26 -0.08
C ASP A 282 25.09 -16.79 -0.09
N PHE A 283 23.90 -17.40 -0.22
CA PHE A 283 23.75 -18.86 -0.21
C PHE A 283 24.20 -19.55 -1.52
N GLY A 284 24.60 -18.79 -2.54
CA GLY A 284 25.17 -19.34 -3.79
C GLY A 284 24.23 -20.24 -4.59
N LEU A 285 22.92 -19.99 -4.49
CA LEU A 285 21.86 -20.73 -5.20
C LEU A 285 21.73 -20.29 -6.66
#